data_AF-A0A4Q1ZUZ5-F1
#
_entry.id   AF-A0A4Q1ZUZ5-F1
#
_cell.length_a   1.000
_cell.length_b   1.000
_cell.length_c   1.000
_cell.angle_alpha   90.00
_cell.angle_beta   90.00
_cell.angle_gamma   90.00
#
_symmetry.space_group_name_H-M   'P 1'
#
loop_
_entity.id
_entity.type
_entity.pdbx_description
1 polymer ?
#
loop_
_entity_poly.entity_id
_entity_poly.type
_entity_poly.pdbx_seq_one_letter_code
_entity_poly.pdbx_strand_id
1 'polypeptide(L)'
;MTGRVSLGSIFTLYTYVIQLASYLRSLVEVDILIKDMAASLTRLDDFLDSLSSGEFDDKACVGPITEVSFKEVSYKLGAQTILHPISFRAQKGDIVGIRGKNGSGKSTLSYFINGLLSHDGIFLNQMPAKQFSTASHIGRVSSVLKEHILENEEDQN
;
A
#
# COMPACT_ATOMS: atom_id res chain seq x y z
N MET A 1 50.49 -58.08 11.20
CA MET A 1 49.95 -56.73 11.49
C MET A 1 48.58 -56.89 12.13
N THR A 2 48.50 -57.00 13.46
CA THR A 2 47.25 -57.18 14.21
C THR A 2 46.59 -55.83 14.40
N GLY A 3 45.48 -55.58 13.69
CA GLY A 3 44.71 -54.34 13.77
C GLY A 3 44.05 -54.19 15.15
N ARG A 4 44.65 -53.37 16.03
CA ARG A 4 44.03 -52.97 17.30
C ARG A 4 43.14 -51.75 17.04
N VAL A 5 41.84 -52.00 16.90
CA VAL A 5 40.83 -50.95 16.97
C VAL A 5 40.50 -50.74 18.45
N SER A 6 40.76 -49.55 18.98
CA SER A 6 40.39 -49.17 20.35
C SER A 6 38.94 -48.67 20.36
N LEU A 7 38.21 -48.87 21.46
CA LEU A 7 36.85 -48.31 21.64
C LEU A 7 36.81 -46.79 21.38
N GLY A 8 37.88 -46.07 21.71
CA GLY A 8 37.98 -44.64 21.42
C GLY A 8 37.95 -44.32 19.93
N SER A 9 38.60 -45.14 19.08
CA SER A 9 38.58 -44.95 17.62
C SER A 9 37.19 -45.18 17.01
N ILE A 10 36.41 -46.11 17.57
CA ILE A 10 35.01 -46.35 17.15
C ILE A 10 34.13 -45.17 17.58
N PHE A 11 34.30 -44.68 18.81
CA PHE A 11 33.58 -43.52 19.30
C PHE A 11 33.88 -42.26 18.47
N THR A 12 35.14 -42.01 18.13
CA THR A 12 35.53 -40.90 17.25
C THR A 12 34.90 -41.02 15.86
N LEU A 13 34.89 -42.23 15.27
CA LEU A 13 34.24 -42.45 13.98
C LEU A 13 32.72 -42.21 14.07
N TYR A 14 32.09 -42.66 15.15
CA TYR A 14 30.67 -42.39 15.42
C TYR A 14 30.38 -40.90 15.55
N THR A 15 31.21 -40.15 16.28
CA THR A 15 31.06 -38.70 16.40
C THR A 15 31.24 -37.98 15.07
N TYR A 16 32.16 -38.43 14.21
CA TYR A 16 32.34 -37.85 12.88
C TYR A 16 31.13 -38.11 11.99
N VAL A 17 30.51 -39.29 12.07
CA VAL A 17 29.29 -39.59 11.30
C VAL A 17 28.13 -38.69 11.73
N ILE A 18 27.96 -38.44 13.03
CA ILE A 18 26.94 -37.51 13.54
C ILE A 18 27.23 -36.07 13.09
N GLN A 19 28.48 -35.64 13.20
CA GLN A 19 28.91 -34.30 12.80
C GLN A 19 28.75 -34.07 11.29
N LEU A 20 29.05 -35.09 10.49
CA LEU A 20 28.81 -35.05 9.05
C LEU A 20 27.32 -34.91 8.75
N ALA A 21 26.46 -35.65 9.47
CA ALA A 21 25.01 -35.53 9.32
C ALA A 21 24.50 -34.13 9.71
N SER A 22 25.06 -33.48 10.74
CA SER A 22 24.68 -32.11 11.10
C SER A 22 25.09 -31.08 10.06
N TYR A 23 26.27 -31.26 9.43
CA TYR A 23 26.69 -30.39 8.32
C TYR A 23 25.82 -30.54 7.08
N LEU A 24 25.40 -31.77 6.76
CA LEU A 24 24.46 -31.98 5.67
C LEU A 24 23.09 -31.33 5.93
N ARG A 25 22.60 -31.35 7.17
CA ARG A 25 21.35 -30.65 7.54
C ARG A 25 21.45 -29.13 7.41
N SER A 26 22.57 -28.54 7.85
CA SER A 26 22.80 -27.09 7.72
C SER A 26 22.74 -26.62 6.26
N LEU A 27 23.19 -27.44 5.31
CA LEU A 27 23.06 -27.14 3.88
C LEU A 27 21.60 -27.13 3.39
N VAL A 28 20.75 -28.01 3.93
CA VAL A 28 19.31 -28.03 3.61
C VAL A 28 18.59 -26.80 4.16
N GLU A 29 18.97 -26.32 5.35
CA GLU A 29 18.41 -25.11 5.95
C GLU A 29 18.73 -23.84 5.14
N VAL A 30 19.92 -23.78 4.54
CA VAL A 30 20.31 -22.66 3.66
C VAL A 30 19.43 -22.58 2.41
N ASP A 31 18.99 -23.72 1.85
CA ASP A 31 18.09 -23.74 0.68
C ASP A 31 16.71 -23.14 1.02
N ILE A 32 16.18 -23.45 2.20
CA ILE A 32 14.90 -22.88 2.68
C ILE A 32 15.04 -21.36 2.85
N LEU A 33 16.13 -20.91 3.47
CA LEU A 33 16.40 -19.49 3.71
C LEU A 33 16.50 -18.68 2.41
N ILE A 34 17.16 -19.24 1.38
CA ILE A 34 17.31 -18.58 0.08
C ILE A 34 15.96 -18.45 -0.64
N LYS A 35 15.11 -19.48 -0.56
CA LYS A 35 13.77 -19.46 -1.18
C LYS A 35 12.86 -18.41 -0.54
N ASP A 36 12.86 -18.31 0.78
CA ASP A 36 12.09 -17.30 1.51
C ASP A 36 12.56 -15.88 1.16
N MET A 37 13.87 -15.68 1.08
CA MET A 37 14.46 -14.41 0.67
C MET A 37 14.10 -14.03 -0.77
N ALA A 38 14.19 -14.98 -1.70
CA ALA A 38 13.81 -14.76 -3.09
C ALA A 38 12.33 -14.33 -3.21
N ALA A 39 11.44 -14.98 -2.46
CA ALA A 39 10.02 -14.60 -2.42
C ALA A 39 9.80 -13.18 -1.88
N SER A 40 10.58 -12.75 -0.87
CA SER A 40 10.50 -11.37 -0.37
C SER A 40 11.04 -10.34 -1.38
N LEU A 41 12.08 -10.69 -2.14
CA LEU A 41 12.61 -9.81 -3.19
C LEU A 41 11.61 -9.64 -4.33
N THR A 42 10.94 -10.70 -4.76
CA THR A 42 9.85 -10.61 -5.75
C THR A 42 8.74 -9.68 -5.28
N ARG A 43 8.35 -9.73 -3.99
CA ARG A 43 7.34 -8.81 -3.44
C ARG A 43 7.79 -7.35 -3.43
N LEU A 44 9.07 -7.10 -3.19
CA LEU A 44 9.63 -5.74 -3.24
C LEU A 44 9.67 -5.24 -4.68
N ASP A 45 10.05 -6.10 -5.62
CA ASP A 45 10.03 -5.80 -7.05
C ASP A 45 8.61 -5.44 -7.52
N ASP A 46 7.62 -6.29 -7.22
CA ASP A 46 6.21 -6.04 -7.50
C ASP A 46 5.72 -4.71 -6.89
N PHE A 47 6.17 -4.39 -5.67
CA PHE A 47 5.82 -3.13 -5.00
C PHE A 47 6.47 -1.93 -5.69
N LEU A 48 7.76 -1.99 -6.04
CA LEU A 48 8.47 -0.93 -6.76
C LEU A 48 7.88 -0.69 -8.16
N ASP A 49 7.49 -1.77 -8.85
CA ASP A 49 6.76 -1.70 -10.12
C ASP A 49 5.38 -1.05 -9.95
N SER A 50 4.68 -1.34 -8.86
CA SER A 50 3.41 -0.68 -8.55
C SER A 50 3.56 0.83 -8.26
N LEU A 51 4.72 1.27 -7.77
CA LEU A 51 5.02 2.69 -7.54
C LEU A 51 5.42 3.39 -8.83
N SER A 52 6.21 2.74 -9.69
CA SER A 52 6.65 3.31 -10.98
C SER A 52 5.53 3.38 -12.02
N SER A 53 4.54 2.51 -11.91
CA SER A 53 3.30 2.56 -12.71
C SER A 53 2.31 3.64 -12.25
N GLY A 54 2.58 4.31 -11.13
CA GLY A 54 1.98 5.62 -10.83
C GLY A 54 2.59 6.67 -11.76
N GLU A 55 1.95 6.91 -12.90
CA GLU A 55 2.35 7.94 -13.88
C GLU A 55 2.71 9.26 -13.16
N PHE A 56 4.01 9.61 -13.11
CA PHE A 56 4.43 10.99 -12.89
C PHE A 56 4.00 11.76 -14.12
N ASP A 57 2.83 12.40 -14.04
CA ASP A 57 2.05 12.55 -15.24
C ASP A 57 2.24 13.83 -16.04
N ASP A 58 2.39 13.63 -17.34
CA ASP A 58 2.03 14.56 -18.42
C ASP A 58 0.52 14.89 -18.43
N LYS A 59 -0.22 14.62 -17.34
CA LYS A 59 -1.65 14.91 -17.27
C LYS A 59 -1.88 16.39 -17.04
N ALA A 60 -3.08 16.81 -17.45
CA ALA A 60 -3.49 18.19 -17.35
C ALA A 60 -3.45 18.68 -15.90
N CYS A 61 -2.99 19.92 -15.72
CA CYS A 61 -3.19 20.63 -14.47
C CYS A 61 -4.67 20.97 -14.27
N VAL A 62 -5.18 20.80 -13.06
CA VAL A 62 -6.53 21.21 -12.69
C VAL A 62 -6.58 22.74 -12.70
N GLY A 63 -7.46 23.31 -13.52
CA GLY A 63 -7.82 24.72 -13.48
C GLY A 63 -8.64 25.09 -12.23
N PRO A 64 -9.22 26.29 -12.15
CA PRO A 64 -10.19 26.62 -11.11
C PRO A 64 -11.35 25.60 -11.10
N ILE A 65 -11.59 24.95 -9.96
CA ILE A 65 -12.71 24.01 -9.80
C ILE A 65 -13.99 24.84 -9.64
N THR A 66 -14.90 24.71 -10.62
CA THR A 66 -16.22 25.34 -10.64
C THR A 66 -17.34 24.36 -10.35
N GLU A 67 -17.14 23.08 -10.63
CA GLU A 67 -18.10 22.01 -10.38
C GLU A 67 -17.39 20.72 -9.98
N VAL A 68 -17.93 20.04 -8.98
CA VAL A 68 -17.59 18.66 -8.62
C VAL A 68 -18.84 17.80 -8.77
N SER A 69 -18.76 16.70 -9.50
CA SER A 69 -19.88 15.77 -9.64
C SER A 69 -19.47 14.32 -9.44
N PHE A 70 -20.34 13.59 -8.74
CA PHE A 70 -20.27 12.17 -8.48
C PHE A 70 -21.42 11.51 -9.23
N LYS A 71 -21.13 10.46 -10.00
CA LYS A 71 -22.09 9.65 -10.74
C LYS A 71 -21.92 8.19 -10.35
N GLU A 72 -22.87 7.68 -9.57
CA GLU A 72 -22.95 6.30 -9.09
C GLU A 72 -21.64 5.78 -8.48
N VAL A 73 -20.96 6.65 -7.74
CA VAL A 73 -19.68 6.30 -7.12
C VAL A 73 -19.93 5.31 -5.99
N SER A 74 -19.27 4.16 -6.05
CA SER A 74 -19.37 3.12 -5.02
C SER A 74 -17.97 2.65 -4.64
N TYR A 75 -17.83 2.14 -3.42
CA TYR A 75 -16.54 1.64 -2.95
C TYR A 75 -16.71 0.42 -2.06
N LYS A 76 -15.93 -0.61 -2.37
CA LYS A 76 -15.88 -1.88 -1.64
C LYS A 76 -14.45 -2.12 -1.18
N LEU A 77 -14.30 -2.57 0.07
CA LEU A 77 -13.04 -3.01 0.64
C LEU A 77 -13.19 -4.47 1.05
N GLY A 78 -12.55 -5.38 0.31
CA GLY A 78 -12.78 -6.82 0.45
C GLY A 78 -14.25 -7.19 0.20
N ALA A 79 -14.87 -7.88 1.15
CA ALA A 79 -16.29 -8.26 1.08
C ALA A 79 -17.27 -7.17 1.53
N GLN A 80 -16.78 -6.08 2.13
CA GLN A 80 -17.62 -5.04 2.72
C GLN A 80 -17.83 -3.88 1.72
N THR A 81 -19.09 -3.47 1.54
CA THR A 81 -19.41 -2.24 0.82
C THR A 81 -19.33 -1.06 1.81
N ILE A 82 -18.43 -0.12 1.54
CA ILE A 82 -18.18 1.06 2.38
C ILE A 82 -19.02 2.25 1.90
N LEU A 83 -19.11 2.42 0.59
CA LEU A 83 -19.97 3.41 -0.06
C LEU A 83 -20.92 2.69 -1.01
N HIS A 84 -22.21 2.81 -0.74
CA HIS A 84 -23.24 2.51 -1.72
C HIS A 84 -23.22 3.56 -2.84
N PRO A 85 -23.75 3.25 -4.04
CA PRO A 85 -23.74 4.19 -5.16
C PRO A 85 -24.31 5.55 -4.76
N ILE A 86 -23.46 6.59 -4.83
CA ILE A 86 -23.87 7.98 -4.59
C ILE A 86 -23.74 8.78 -5.88
N SER A 87 -24.74 9.63 -6.12
CA SER A 87 -24.76 10.57 -7.22
C SER A 87 -25.15 11.95 -6.69
N PHE A 88 -24.26 12.93 -6.82
CA PHE A 88 -24.54 14.31 -6.46
C PHE A 88 -23.67 15.27 -7.26
N ARG A 89 -24.05 16.55 -7.28
CA ARG A 89 -23.30 17.62 -7.91
C ARG A 89 -23.22 18.79 -6.94
N ALA A 90 -22.05 19.40 -6.85
CA ALA A 90 -21.80 20.61 -6.08
C ALA A 90 -21.13 21.64 -6.99
N GLN A 91 -21.62 22.87 -6.97
CA GLN A 91 -21.05 23.99 -7.69
C GLN A 91 -20.19 24.85 -6.77
N LYS A 92 -19.33 25.68 -7.37
CA LYS A 92 -18.52 26.63 -6.63
C LYS A 92 -19.42 27.57 -5.82
N GLY A 93 -19.18 27.61 -4.52
CA GLY A 93 -19.97 28.39 -3.56
C GLY A 93 -20.97 27.55 -2.77
N ASP A 94 -21.23 26.31 -3.17
CA ASP A 94 -22.11 25.41 -2.44
C ASP A 94 -21.46 24.94 -1.14
N ILE A 95 -22.27 24.89 -0.08
CA ILE A 95 -21.89 24.27 1.20
C ILE A 95 -22.64 22.95 1.31
N VAL A 96 -21.91 21.84 1.20
CA VAL A 96 -22.48 20.49 1.26
C VAL A 96 -22.23 19.88 2.65
N GLY A 97 -23.31 19.58 3.37
CA GLY A 97 -23.25 18.88 4.65
C GLY A 97 -23.36 17.37 4.48
N ILE A 98 -22.32 16.62 4.91
CA ILE A 98 -22.33 15.15 4.88
C ILE A 98 -22.64 14.62 6.29
N ARG A 99 -23.78 13.94 6.45
CA ARG A 99 -24.20 13.33 7.72
C ARG A 99 -24.38 11.83 7.60
N GLY A 100 -24.02 11.09 8.64
CA GLY A 100 -24.26 9.65 8.74
C GLY A 100 -23.70 9.04 10.02
N LYS A 101 -24.06 7.81 10.35
CA LYS A 101 -23.53 7.06 11.50
C LYS A 101 -22.01 6.79 11.34
N ASN A 102 -21.31 6.51 12.43
CA ASN A 102 -19.91 6.07 12.34
C ASN A 102 -19.80 4.82 11.42
N GLY A 103 -18.79 4.78 10.57
CA GLY A 103 -18.64 3.72 9.56
C GLY A 103 -19.46 3.90 8.28
N SER A 104 -20.25 4.97 8.11
CA SER A 104 -21.05 5.19 6.90
C SER A 104 -20.27 5.64 5.64
N GLY A 105 -18.94 5.52 5.63
CA GLY A 105 -18.11 5.90 4.48
C GLY A 105 -17.82 7.40 4.30
N LYS A 106 -18.09 8.27 5.30
CA LYS A 106 -17.83 9.72 5.19
C LYS A 106 -16.36 10.07 4.95
N SER A 107 -15.46 9.47 5.71
CA SER A 107 -14.02 9.68 5.52
C SER A 107 -13.57 9.16 4.16
N THR A 108 -14.14 8.04 3.71
CA THR A 108 -13.90 7.51 2.36
C THR A 108 -14.36 8.47 1.27
N LEU A 109 -15.53 9.11 1.44
CA LEU A 109 -15.99 10.16 0.53
C LEU A 109 -15.04 11.36 0.53
N SER A 110 -14.53 11.76 1.70
CA SER A 110 -13.49 12.79 1.79
C SER A 110 -12.23 12.40 1.00
N TYR A 111 -11.78 11.14 1.09
CA TYR A 111 -10.61 10.68 0.33
C TYR A 111 -10.81 10.76 -1.19
N PHE A 112 -12.01 10.47 -1.70
CA PHE A 112 -12.36 10.67 -3.10
C PHE A 112 -12.31 12.15 -3.50
N ILE A 113 -12.83 13.05 -2.66
CA ILE A 113 -12.82 14.51 -2.91
C ILE A 113 -11.38 15.06 -2.91
N ASN A 114 -10.51 14.56 -2.04
CA ASN A 114 -9.10 14.97 -1.97
C ASN A 114 -8.23 14.35 -3.09
N GLY A 115 -8.78 13.48 -3.93
CA GLY A 115 -8.02 12.77 -4.96
C GLY A 115 -7.11 11.65 -4.43
N LEU A 116 -7.22 11.28 -3.15
CA LEU A 116 -6.46 10.18 -2.54
C LEU A 116 -7.00 8.81 -2.97
N LEU A 117 -8.27 8.74 -3.34
CA LEU A 117 -8.88 7.58 -4.00
C LEU A 117 -9.41 8.00 -5.38
N SER A 118 -9.25 7.12 -6.36
CA SER A 118 -9.69 7.36 -7.74
C SER A 118 -10.90 6.50 -8.11
N HIS A 119 -11.87 7.08 -8.81
CA HIS A 119 -13.06 6.38 -9.34
C HIS A 119 -13.53 7.03 -10.64
N ASP A 120 -14.03 6.25 -11.60
CA ASP A 120 -14.41 6.74 -12.94
C ASP A 120 -15.65 7.65 -12.92
N GLY A 121 -16.51 7.47 -11.93
CA GLY A 121 -17.70 8.29 -11.70
C GLY A 121 -17.46 9.67 -11.08
N ILE A 122 -16.21 10.12 -10.90
CA ILE A 122 -15.89 11.43 -10.31
C ILE A 122 -15.44 12.38 -11.41
N PHE A 123 -16.06 13.57 -11.46
CA PHE A 123 -15.76 14.59 -12.46
C PHE A 123 -15.48 15.94 -11.80
N LEU A 124 -14.44 16.61 -12.28
CA LEU A 124 -14.11 18.00 -11.97
C LEU A 124 -14.36 18.82 -13.24
N ASN A 125 -15.19 19.87 -13.16
CA ASN A 125 -15.55 20.70 -14.31
C ASN A 125 -16.03 19.88 -15.52
N GLN A 126 -16.80 18.82 -15.27
CA GLN A 126 -17.31 17.87 -16.28
C GLN A 126 -16.26 16.94 -16.92
N MET A 127 -14.98 17.06 -16.55
CA MET A 127 -13.91 16.15 -16.98
C MET A 127 -13.65 15.06 -15.93
N PRO A 128 -13.34 13.81 -16.32
CA PRO A 128 -13.01 12.75 -15.37
C PRO A 128 -11.82 13.11 -14.49
N ALA A 129 -11.94 12.93 -13.17
CA ALA A 129 -10.90 13.32 -12.21
C ALA A 129 -9.56 12.60 -12.44
N LYS A 130 -9.59 11.37 -12.99
CA LYS A 130 -8.39 10.57 -13.33
C LYS A 130 -7.50 11.20 -14.41
N GLN A 131 -8.03 12.14 -15.20
CA GLN A 131 -7.27 12.82 -16.26
C GLN A 131 -6.39 13.95 -15.74
N PHE A 132 -6.50 14.28 -14.45
CA PHE A 132 -5.71 15.34 -13.85
C PHE A 132 -4.62 14.75 -12.97
N SER A 133 -3.51 15.48 -12.91
CA SER A 133 -2.41 15.14 -12.01
C SER A 133 -2.87 15.14 -10.55
N THR A 134 -2.52 14.08 -9.81
CA THR A 134 -2.81 13.97 -8.36
C THR A 134 -2.23 15.16 -7.60
N ALA A 135 -1.01 15.58 -7.94
CA ALA A 135 -0.37 16.75 -7.32
C ALA A 135 -1.16 18.03 -7.58
N SER A 136 -1.66 18.21 -8.81
CA SER A 136 -2.47 19.37 -9.17
C SER A 136 -3.84 19.36 -8.47
N HIS A 137 -4.45 18.18 -8.31
CA HIS A 137 -5.72 18.00 -7.62
C HIS A 137 -5.58 18.32 -6.12
N ILE A 138 -4.59 17.74 -5.44
CA ILE A 138 -4.31 18.00 -4.03
C ILE A 138 -4.06 19.50 -3.78
N GLY A 139 -3.37 20.19 -4.71
CA GLY A 139 -3.18 21.65 -4.62
C GLY A 139 -4.46 22.49 -4.69
N ARG A 140 -5.62 21.93 -5.08
CA ARG A 140 -6.91 22.63 -5.14
C ARG A 140 -7.87 22.25 -4.03
N VAL A 141 -7.60 21.20 -3.28
CA VAL A 141 -8.49 20.68 -2.25
C VAL A 141 -7.77 20.72 -0.91
N SER A 142 -8.31 21.50 0.02
CA SER A 142 -7.83 21.51 1.40
C SER A 142 -8.79 20.70 2.26
N SER A 143 -8.26 19.79 3.07
CA SER A 143 -9.03 19.09 4.09
C SER A 143 -8.50 19.42 5.48
N VAL A 144 -9.42 19.49 6.44
CA VAL A 144 -9.10 19.58 7.86
C VAL A 144 -9.50 18.25 8.49
N LEU A 145 -8.51 17.45 8.86
CA LEU A 145 -8.74 16.14 9.46
C LEU A 145 -9.04 16.29 10.95
N LYS A 146 -9.80 15.32 11.48
CA LYS A 146 -10.16 15.29 12.91
C LYS A 146 -8.95 14.91 13.80
N GLU A 147 -8.03 14.11 13.27
CA GLU A 147 -6.76 13.78 13.93
C GLU A 147 -5.68 14.66 13.33
N HIS A 148 -5.04 15.46 14.18
CA HIS A 148 -3.93 16.31 13.78
C HIS A 148 -2.64 15.51 13.85
N ILE A 149 -1.99 15.33 12.72
CA ILE A 149 -0.60 14.88 12.66
C ILE A 149 0.23 16.15 12.80
N LEU A 150 0.69 16.43 14.03
CA LEU A 150 1.64 17.49 14.28
C LEU A 150 3.03 16.88 14.13
N GLU A 151 3.76 17.33 13.11
CA GLU A 151 5.17 16.99 12.96
C GLU A 151 5.96 17.88 13.92
N ASN A 152 6.78 17.27 14.77
CA ASN A 152 7.60 18.00 15.73
C ASN A 152 8.82 18.56 14.98
N GLU A 153 8.65 19.71 14.34
CA GLU A 153 9.80 20.50 13.91
C GLU A 153 10.33 21.24 15.13
N GLU A 154 11.29 20.61 15.83
CA GLU A 154 12.18 21.36 16.72
C GLU A 154 13.03 22.29 15.85
N ASP A 155 12.59 23.55 15.76
CA ASP A 155 13.42 24.67 15.32
C ASP A 155 14.65 24.74 16.24
N GLN A 156 15.75 24.11 15.82
CA GLN A 156 17.07 24.37 16.39
C GLN A 156 17.48 25.79 15.99
N ASN A 157 17.18 26.74 16.88
CA ASN A 157 17.75 28.08 16.86
C ASN A 157 19.12 28.12 17.56
#